data_AF-A0A1J3ED13-F1
#
_entry.id   AF-A0A1J3ED13-F1
#
_cell.length_a   1.000
_cell.length_b   1.000
_cell.length_c   1.000
_cell.angle_alpha   90.00
_cell.angle_beta   90.00
_cell.angle_gamma   90.00
#
_symmetry.space_group_name_H-M   'P 1'
#
loop_
_entity.id
_entity.type
_entity.pdbx_description
1 polymer ?
#
loop_
_entity_poly.entity_id
_entity_poly.type
_entity_poly.pdbx_seq_one_letter_code
_entity_poly.pdbx_strand_id
1 'polypeptide(L)'
;PLLHHGGSNIMLGCTLENCLNKFLDAEKVENYFCHRCWHGAALKYLSVTGATETDIEKIKSCGGDDHCDCKTSLHLERMPWSNSYSHILKQLIIARFPKLLCIQVQRASLDMFGESVKLTGHIAFPFVLDLSLFTPSSIGLNIEKIQMSQYQKPETSRNSGMYRLVTVVEHFGRTGSGHYTVYRSVRVASESDEGEEDCDDPCEDLSWFSISDSEVYRVSESDVLGAEASLLFYERL
;
A
#
# COMPACT_ATOMS: atom_id res chain seq x y z
N PRO A 1 3.49 15.25 -0.48
CA PRO A 1 3.29 15.76 0.89
C PRO A 1 1.78 15.95 1.14
N LEU A 2 1.17 15.01 1.86
CA LEU A 2 -0.27 15.08 2.23
C LEU A 2 -0.51 15.85 3.54
N LEU A 3 0.56 16.40 4.12
CA LEU A 3 0.56 17.17 5.36
C LEU A 3 0.87 18.63 5.06
N HIS A 4 0.27 19.55 5.81
CA HIS A 4 0.68 20.95 5.82
C HIS A 4 2.17 21.04 6.23
N HIS A 5 2.94 21.92 5.57
CA HIS A 5 4.38 22.07 5.82
C HIS A 5 4.65 22.28 7.32
N GLY A 6 5.34 21.32 7.95
CA GLY A 6 5.78 21.38 9.34
C GLY A 6 4.70 21.09 10.41
N GLY A 7 3.51 20.60 10.04
CA GLY A 7 2.41 20.37 10.98
C GLY A 7 1.91 18.92 11.03
N SER A 8 1.13 18.62 12.08
CA SER A 8 0.39 17.35 12.24
C SER A 8 -0.99 17.36 11.54
N ASN A 9 -1.28 18.37 10.74
CA ASN A 9 -2.57 18.51 10.07
C ASN A 9 -2.50 18.00 8.63
N ILE A 10 -3.42 17.13 8.28
CA ILE A 10 -3.66 16.66 6.92
C ILE A 10 -4.16 17.84 6.07
N MET A 11 -3.69 17.92 4.82
CA MET A 11 -4.09 18.99 3.91
C MET A 11 -5.59 18.95 3.59
N LEU A 12 -6.22 20.11 3.55
CA LEU A 12 -7.62 20.24 3.13
C LEU A 12 -7.82 19.65 1.72
N GLY A 13 -8.83 18.82 1.55
CA GLY A 13 -9.14 18.15 0.28
C GLY A 13 -8.28 16.91 -0.01
N CYS A 14 -7.55 16.39 0.97
CA CYS A 14 -6.88 15.10 0.84
C CYS A 14 -7.92 13.97 0.71
N THR A 15 -7.74 13.11 -0.28
CA THR A 15 -8.61 11.96 -0.57
C THR A 15 -7.89 10.64 -0.30
N LEU A 16 -8.66 9.57 -0.11
CA LEU A 16 -8.16 8.21 0.01
C LEU A 16 -7.36 7.80 -1.25
N GLU A 17 -7.80 8.25 -2.42
CA GLU A 17 -7.13 8.05 -3.69
C GLU A 17 -5.76 8.74 -3.72
N ASN A 18 -5.62 9.93 -3.12
CA ASN A 18 -4.30 10.55 -2.97
C ASN A 18 -3.37 9.70 -2.08
N CYS A 19 -3.90 9.12 -1.00
CA CYS A 19 -3.14 8.23 -0.11
C CYS A 19 -2.71 6.96 -0.84
N LEU A 20 -3.61 6.32 -1.60
CA LEU A 20 -3.32 5.12 -2.39
C LEU A 20 -2.28 5.38 -3.48
N ASN A 21 -2.41 6.48 -4.22
CA ASN A 21 -1.40 6.90 -5.18
C ASN A 21 -0.04 7.09 -4.52
N LYS A 22 0.01 7.81 -3.39
CA LYS A 22 1.25 8.03 -2.65
C LYS A 22 1.89 6.73 -2.13
N PHE A 23 1.06 5.76 -1.72
CA PHE A 23 1.51 4.44 -1.26
C PHE A 23 2.11 3.59 -2.40
N LEU A 24 1.65 3.79 -3.64
CA LEU A 24 2.05 3.02 -4.82
C LEU A 24 3.08 3.74 -5.71
N ASP A 25 3.46 4.97 -5.35
CA ASP A 25 4.54 5.71 -6.01
C ASP A 25 5.84 4.90 -6.00
N ALA A 26 6.60 5.00 -7.09
CA ALA A 26 7.98 4.52 -7.11
C ALA A 26 8.84 5.39 -6.19
N GLU A 27 9.61 4.76 -5.31
CA GLU A 27 10.56 5.40 -4.40
C GLU A 27 12.00 5.02 -4.76
N LYS A 28 12.91 5.97 -4.56
CA LYS A 28 14.35 5.74 -4.68
C LYS A 28 14.86 5.27 -3.33
N VAL A 29 15.35 4.04 -3.26
CA VAL A 29 15.98 3.48 -2.07
C VAL A 29 17.49 3.64 -2.20
N GLU A 30 18.09 4.34 -1.24
CA GLU A 30 19.54 4.56 -1.17
C GLU A 30 20.24 3.41 -0.43
N ASN A 31 21.55 3.31 -0.60
CA ASN A 31 22.40 2.30 0.04
C ASN A 31 22.03 0.84 -0.32
N TYR A 32 21.38 0.63 -1.46
CA TYR A 32 21.04 -0.69 -1.95
C TYR A 32 22.31 -1.45 -2.37
N PHE A 33 22.50 -2.68 -1.89
CA PHE A 33 23.63 -3.50 -2.30
C PHE A 33 23.29 -4.28 -3.58
N CYS A 34 23.80 -3.82 -4.72
CA CYS A 34 23.65 -4.54 -5.98
C CYS A 34 24.82 -5.53 -6.20
N HIS A 35 24.52 -6.83 -6.15
CA HIS A 35 25.51 -7.91 -6.35
C HIS A 35 26.24 -7.79 -7.69
N ARG A 36 25.53 -7.47 -8.77
CA ARG A 36 26.11 -7.29 -10.10
C ARG A 36 27.07 -6.11 -10.17
N CYS A 37 26.72 -4.97 -9.58
CA CYS A 37 27.60 -3.80 -9.53
C CYS A 37 28.82 -4.08 -8.65
N TRP A 38 28.63 -4.80 -7.54
CA TRP A 38 29.71 -5.25 -6.69
C TRP A 38 30.67 -6.18 -7.43
N HIS A 39 30.18 -7.19 -8.17
CA HIS A 39 31.00 -8.06 -9.02
C HIS A 39 31.81 -7.27 -10.04
N GLY A 40 31.19 -6.32 -10.74
CA GLY A 40 31.87 -5.48 -11.72
C GLY A 40 33.03 -4.68 -11.11
N ALA A 41 32.86 -4.17 -9.89
CA ALA A 41 33.91 -3.46 -9.19
C ALA A 41 34.96 -4.39 -8.57
N ALA A 42 34.55 -5.56 -8.07
CA ALA A 42 35.46 -6.58 -7.54
C ALA A 42 36.40 -7.10 -8.64
N LEU A 43 35.89 -7.36 -9.84
CA LEU A 43 36.71 -7.75 -10.99
C LEU A 43 37.75 -6.69 -11.36
N LYS A 44 37.35 -5.40 -11.35
CA LYS A 44 38.28 -4.28 -11.57
C LYS A 44 39.35 -4.22 -10.49
N TYR A 45 38.97 -4.41 -9.22
CA TYR A 45 39.89 -4.39 -8.08
C TYR A 45 40.90 -5.55 -8.14
N LEU A 46 40.43 -6.77 -8.39
CA LEU A 46 41.29 -7.97 -8.52
C LEU A 46 42.29 -7.83 -9.68
N SER A 47 41.85 -7.24 -10.80
CA SER A 47 42.72 -6.97 -11.97
C SER A 47 43.86 -5.99 -11.66
N VAL A 48 43.65 -5.03 -10.75
CA VAL A 48 44.66 -4.03 -10.36
C VAL A 48 45.57 -4.53 -9.24
N THR A 49 45.04 -5.37 -8.34
CA THR A 49 45.77 -5.87 -7.17
C THR A 49 46.61 -7.11 -7.43
N GLY A 50 46.56 -7.68 -8.64
CA GLY A 50 47.34 -8.86 -9.02
C GLY A 50 46.87 -10.14 -8.32
N ALA A 51 45.56 -10.24 -8.07
CA ALA A 51 44.96 -11.39 -7.38
C ALA A 51 44.97 -12.66 -8.25
N THR A 52 44.68 -13.81 -7.61
CA THR A 52 44.75 -15.12 -8.27
C THR A 52 43.71 -15.25 -9.38
N GLU A 53 44.07 -15.93 -10.47
CA GLU A 53 43.20 -16.17 -11.63
C GLU A 53 41.91 -16.93 -11.22
N THR A 54 42.00 -17.77 -10.20
CA THR A 54 40.89 -18.51 -9.58
C THR A 54 39.82 -17.61 -8.97
N ASP A 55 40.21 -16.49 -8.35
CA ASP A 55 39.28 -15.53 -7.76
C ASP A 55 38.49 -14.77 -8.83
N ILE A 56 39.17 -14.43 -9.92
CA ILE A 56 38.59 -13.74 -11.08
C ILE A 56 37.59 -14.66 -11.78
N GLU A 57 37.93 -15.94 -11.99
CA GLU A 57 37.04 -16.93 -12.59
C GLU A 57 35.81 -17.21 -11.72
N LYS A 58 35.98 -17.30 -10.39
CA LYS A 58 34.86 -17.50 -9.46
C LYS A 58 33.82 -16.38 -9.59
N ILE A 59 34.23 -15.12 -9.64
CA ILE A 59 33.30 -14.00 -9.85
C ILE A 59 32.68 -14.02 -11.25
N LYS A 60 33.47 -14.28 -12.30
CA LYS A 60 32.96 -14.34 -13.68
C LYS A 60 31.95 -15.46 -13.90
N SER A 61 32.11 -16.58 -13.20
CA SER A 61 31.20 -17.73 -13.27
C SER A 61 29.92 -17.56 -12.44
N CYS A 62 29.86 -16.54 -11.58
CA CYS A 62 28.68 -16.26 -10.77
C CYS A 62 27.56 -15.70 -11.64
N GLY A 63 26.37 -16.31 -11.56
CA GLY A 63 25.16 -15.87 -12.28
C GLY A 63 24.68 -14.47 -11.88
N GLY A 64 25.20 -13.91 -10.78
CA GLY A 64 24.85 -12.57 -10.32
C GLY A 64 23.48 -12.50 -9.64
N ASP A 65 22.98 -13.63 -9.17
CA ASP A 65 21.76 -13.70 -8.37
C ASP A 65 21.88 -12.83 -7.10
N ASP A 66 20.76 -12.28 -6.65
CA ASP A 66 20.67 -11.43 -5.44
C ASP A 66 21.03 -12.17 -4.13
N HIS A 67 21.44 -13.44 -4.21
CA HIS A 67 21.77 -14.30 -3.07
C HIS A 67 23.18 -14.90 -3.15
N CYS A 68 24.04 -14.44 -4.06
CA CYS A 68 25.40 -15.00 -4.16
C CYS A 68 26.27 -14.60 -2.95
N ASP A 69 27.15 -15.50 -2.51
CA ASP A 69 28.02 -15.33 -1.35
C ASP A 69 29.41 -14.75 -1.70
N CYS A 70 29.65 -14.37 -2.96
CA CYS A 70 30.96 -13.98 -3.47
C CYS A 70 31.68 -12.91 -2.63
N LYS A 71 30.94 -12.01 -1.97
CA LYS A 71 31.51 -11.00 -1.06
C LYS A 71 32.23 -11.63 0.14
N THR A 72 31.61 -12.62 0.78
CA THR A 72 32.14 -13.31 1.95
C THR A 72 33.19 -14.34 1.53
N SER A 73 32.93 -15.03 0.42
CA SER A 73 33.71 -16.14 -0.13
C SER A 73 35.12 -15.75 -0.62
N LEU A 74 35.37 -14.47 -0.89
CA LEU A 74 36.62 -13.99 -1.52
C LEU A 74 37.46 -13.08 -0.60
N HIS A 75 37.08 -12.90 0.67
CA HIS A 75 37.77 -12.05 1.65
C HIS A 75 38.17 -10.65 1.10
N LEU A 76 37.35 -10.10 0.18
CA LEU A 76 37.55 -8.77 -0.42
C LEU A 76 37.15 -7.64 0.57
N GLU A 77 37.41 -7.83 1.85
CA GLU A 77 37.07 -6.91 2.95
C GLU A 77 37.77 -5.55 2.80
N ARG A 78 38.94 -5.52 2.14
CA ARG A 78 39.70 -4.30 1.86
C ARG A 78 39.28 -3.57 0.59
N MET A 79 38.33 -4.12 -0.17
CA MET A 79 37.86 -3.46 -1.37
C MET A 79 37.11 -2.18 -0.98
N PRO A 80 37.50 -1.01 -1.53
CA PRO A 80 36.81 0.25 -1.26
C PRO A 80 35.48 0.30 -2.01
N TRP A 81 34.49 -0.46 -1.53
CA TRP A 81 33.13 -0.43 -2.05
C TRP A 81 32.26 0.42 -1.12
N SER A 82 31.88 1.61 -1.60
CA SER A 82 30.89 2.43 -0.90
C SER A 82 29.49 2.14 -1.45
N ASN A 83 28.59 1.70 -0.58
CA ASN A 83 27.16 1.60 -0.90
C ASN A 83 26.50 2.98 -1.11
N SER A 84 27.18 4.08 -0.77
CA SER A 84 26.63 5.44 -0.82
C SER A 84 26.20 5.91 -2.22
N TYR A 85 26.61 5.23 -3.28
CA TYR A 85 26.28 5.61 -4.66
C TYR A 85 25.27 4.69 -5.33
N SER A 86 24.95 3.56 -4.69
CA SER A 86 24.03 2.57 -5.24
C SER A 86 22.61 2.88 -4.79
N HIS A 87 21.73 3.05 -5.76
CA HIS A 87 20.31 3.28 -5.55
C HIS A 87 19.49 2.32 -6.42
N ILE A 88 18.31 1.99 -5.93
CA ILE A 88 17.33 1.19 -6.67
C ILE A 88 15.99 1.93 -6.66
N LEU A 89 15.21 1.75 -7.73
CA LEU A 89 13.82 2.17 -7.76
C LEU A 89 12.96 1.00 -7.28
N LYS A 90 12.20 1.23 -6.21
CA LYS A 90 11.25 0.29 -5.63
C LYS A 90 9.85 0.81 -5.86
N GLN A 91 8.92 -0.05 -6.25
CA GLN A 91 7.51 0.29 -6.38
C GLN A 91 6.66 -0.82 -5.75
N LEU A 92 5.63 -0.43 -5.01
CA LEU A 92 4.62 -1.36 -4.51
C LEU A 92 3.48 -1.48 -5.51
N ILE A 93 2.91 -2.68 -5.64
CA ILE A 93 1.77 -2.94 -6.51
C ILE A 93 0.69 -3.73 -5.77
N ILE A 94 -0.57 -3.51 -6.12
CA ILE A 94 -1.67 -4.36 -5.67
C ILE A 94 -1.81 -5.51 -6.67
N ALA A 95 -1.24 -6.67 -6.33
CA ALA A 95 -1.26 -7.82 -7.23
C ALA A 95 -2.58 -8.61 -7.19
N ARG A 96 -3.34 -8.53 -6.08
CA ARG A 96 -4.56 -9.30 -5.86
C ARG A 96 -5.57 -8.48 -5.05
N PHE A 97 -6.85 -8.73 -5.33
CA PHE A 97 -7.97 -8.05 -4.69
C PHE A 97 -8.66 -8.97 -3.67
N PRO A 98 -8.52 -8.71 -2.35
CA PRO A 98 -9.15 -9.53 -1.31
C PRO A 98 -10.68 -9.35 -1.28
N LYS A 99 -11.44 -10.32 -0.75
CA LYS A 99 -12.91 -10.16 -0.61
C LYS A 99 -13.30 -9.03 0.35
N LEU A 100 -12.55 -8.91 1.45
CA LEU A 100 -12.64 -7.81 2.41
C LEU A 100 -11.31 -7.07 2.42
N LEU A 101 -11.35 -5.79 2.10
CA LEU A 101 -10.23 -4.88 2.10
C LEU A 101 -10.28 -4.03 3.37
N CYS A 102 -9.21 -4.08 4.16
CA CYS A 102 -9.01 -3.19 5.29
C CYS A 102 -7.93 -2.17 4.93
N ILE A 103 -8.27 -0.89 5.02
CA ILE A 103 -7.33 0.22 4.83
C ILE A 103 -7.12 0.90 6.17
N GLN A 104 -5.88 0.90 6.64
CA GLN A 104 -5.48 1.66 7.81
C GLN A 104 -4.92 3.01 7.39
N VAL A 105 -5.59 4.08 7.82
CA VAL A 105 -5.06 5.43 7.72
C VAL A 105 -4.08 5.62 8.87
N GLN A 106 -2.79 5.73 8.55
CA GLN A 106 -1.75 5.94 9.56
C GLN A 106 -1.86 7.34 10.17
N ARG A 107 -2.64 7.46 11.24
CA ARG A 107 -2.82 8.71 12.00
C ARG A 107 -1.82 8.91 13.13
N ALA A 108 -0.90 7.98 13.36
CA ALA A 108 0.18 8.15 14.33
C ALA A 108 1.49 8.38 13.56
N SER A 109 2.19 9.46 13.87
CA SER A 109 3.50 9.78 13.32
C SER A 109 4.48 10.13 14.44
N LEU A 110 5.76 10.14 14.13
CA LEU A 110 6.77 10.79 14.94
C LEU A 110 7.06 12.16 14.36
N ASP A 111 7.21 13.15 15.24
CA ASP A 111 7.69 14.47 14.84
C ASP A 111 9.23 14.49 14.76
N MET A 112 9.76 15.66 14.41
CA MET A 112 11.21 15.90 14.29
C MET A 112 11.97 15.84 15.63
N PHE A 113 11.27 15.83 16.76
CA PHE A 113 11.83 15.62 18.09
C PHE A 113 11.73 14.16 18.55
N GLY A 114 11.10 13.29 17.76
CA GLY A 114 10.87 11.89 18.10
C GLY A 114 9.65 11.66 18.99
N GLU A 115 8.81 12.67 19.18
CA GLU A 115 7.59 12.57 19.97
C GLU A 115 6.43 12.03 19.12
N SER A 116 5.55 11.25 19.75
CA SER A 116 4.41 10.65 19.05
C SER A 116 3.27 11.66 18.89
N VAL A 117 2.96 12.00 17.64
CA VAL A 117 1.91 12.96 17.28
C VAL A 117 0.78 12.29 16.51
N LYS A 118 -0.46 12.69 16.80
CA LYS A 118 -1.62 12.28 16.02
C LYS A 118 -1.82 13.22 14.84
N LEU A 119 -1.95 12.65 13.65
CA LEU A 119 -2.33 13.34 12.43
C LEU A 119 -3.84 13.60 12.44
N THR A 120 -4.20 14.87 12.50
CA THR A 120 -5.58 15.37 12.55
C THR A 120 -6.00 15.91 11.20
N GLY A 121 -7.29 15.82 10.89
CA GLY A 121 -7.84 16.27 9.62
C GLY A 121 -8.55 15.15 8.85
N HIS A 122 -9.54 15.58 8.08
CA HIS A 122 -10.37 14.70 7.28
C HIS A 122 -9.61 14.21 6.04
N ILE A 123 -9.81 12.93 5.73
CA ILE A 123 -9.43 12.35 4.44
C ILE A 123 -10.74 11.90 3.81
N ALA A 124 -11.10 12.46 2.68
CA ALA A 124 -12.31 12.07 1.98
C ALA A 124 -12.16 10.65 1.43
N PHE A 125 -13.14 9.79 1.68
CA PHE A 125 -13.19 8.42 1.16
C PHE A 125 -14.56 8.18 0.51
N PRO A 126 -14.64 7.38 -0.56
CA PRO A 126 -15.90 7.13 -1.26
C PRO A 126 -16.69 5.96 -0.64
N PHE A 127 -18.00 5.89 -0.90
CA PHE A 127 -18.78 4.67 -0.63
C PHE A 127 -18.41 3.52 -1.56
N VAL A 128 -18.01 3.83 -2.80
CA VAL A 128 -17.55 2.84 -3.77
C VAL A 128 -16.14 3.20 -4.19
N LEU A 129 -15.20 2.31 -3.90
CA LEU A 129 -13.79 2.43 -4.23
C LEU A 129 -13.46 1.52 -5.40
N ASP A 130 -12.89 2.09 -6.47
CA ASP A 130 -12.35 1.33 -7.59
C ASP A 130 -10.83 1.12 -7.42
N LEU A 131 -10.45 -0.07 -6.96
CA LEU A 131 -9.04 -0.45 -6.84
C LEU A 131 -8.36 -0.76 -8.17
N SER A 132 -9.11 -0.98 -9.26
CA SER A 132 -8.54 -1.29 -10.57
C SER A 132 -7.73 -0.10 -11.13
N LEU A 133 -8.10 1.13 -10.77
CA LEU A 133 -7.40 2.36 -11.11
C LEU A 133 -5.97 2.42 -10.57
N PHE A 134 -5.65 1.61 -9.55
CA PHE A 134 -4.36 1.57 -8.87
C PHE A 134 -3.51 0.36 -9.27
N THR A 135 -3.97 -0.42 -10.26
CA THR A 135 -3.16 -1.50 -10.82
C THR A 135 -2.28 -1.00 -11.97
N PRO A 136 -1.03 -1.47 -12.08
CA PRO A 136 -0.20 -1.11 -13.21
C PRO A 136 -0.90 -1.52 -14.51
N SER A 137 -1.25 -0.54 -15.35
CA SER A 137 -1.65 -0.83 -16.72
C SER A 137 -0.50 -1.57 -17.41
N SER A 138 -0.81 -2.66 -18.11
CA SER A 138 0.12 -3.50 -18.88
C SER A 138 0.87 -2.76 -20.01
N ILE A 139 0.73 -1.44 -20.11
CA ILE A 139 1.23 -0.59 -21.19
C ILE A 139 2.53 0.16 -20.83
N GLY A 140 2.97 0.17 -19.56
CA GLY A 140 4.18 0.90 -19.15
C GLY A 140 5.36 0.05 -18.70
N LEU A 141 5.13 -1.21 -18.40
CA LEU A 141 6.15 -2.13 -17.92
C LEU A 141 6.35 -3.20 -19.00
N ASN A 142 7.49 -3.15 -19.70
CA ASN A 142 8.09 -4.34 -20.30
C ASN A 142 8.51 -5.31 -19.16
N ILE A 143 7.56 -5.72 -18.32
CA ILE A 143 7.68 -6.96 -17.57
C ILE A 143 7.49 -8.02 -18.64
N GLU A 144 8.59 -8.33 -19.34
CA GLU A 144 8.72 -9.57 -20.08
C GLU A 144 8.38 -10.71 -19.13
N LYS A 145 7.13 -11.17 -19.18
CA LYS A 145 6.70 -12.52 -18.80
C LYS A 145 7.45 -13.10 -17.58
N ILE A 146 7.59 -12.34 -16.50
CA ILE A 146 8.07 -12.89 -15.23
C ILE A 146 6.90 -13.71 -14.68
N GLN A 147 6.86 -14.98 -15.09
CA GLN A 147 6.26 -16.15 -14.43
C GLN A 147 5.08 -15.91 -13.46
N MET A 148 4.11 -15.06 -13.79
CA MET A 148 2.81 -15.04 -13.11
C MET A 148 1.89 -16.18 -13.58
N SER A 149 2.36 -17.00 -14.53
CA SER A 149 1.61 -18.11 -15.14
C SER A 149 1.30 -19.28 -14.21
N GLN A 150 1.77 -19.27 -12.96
CA GLN A 150 1.48 -20.34 -11.99
C GLN A 150 0.36 -20.00 -10.99
N TYR A 151 -0.08 -18.74 -10.89
CA TYR A 151 -1.09 -18.33 -9.89
C TYR A 151 -2.25 -17.51 -10.43
N GLN A 152 -2.33 -17.30 -11.74
CA GLN A 152 -3.44 -16.58 -12.37
C GLN A 152 -4.29 -17.54 -13.20
N LYS A 153 -5.42 -17.96 -12.64
CA LYS A 153 -6.59 -18.26 -13.48
C LYS A 153 -7.06 -16.91 -14.04
N PRO A 154 -7.15 -16.72 -15.36
CA PRO A 154 -7.57 -15.44 -15.93
C PRO A 154 -9.07 -15.29 -15.71
N GLU A 155 -9.47 -14.77 -14.55
CA GLU A 155 -10.85 -14.36 -14.36
C GLU A 155 -11.01 -12.98 -14.98
N THR A 156 -11.38 -13.01 -16.25
CA THR A 156 -11.92 -11.89 -17.02
C THR A 156 -13.26 -11.47 -16.42
N SER A 157 -13.26 -10.73 -15.31
CA SER A 157 -14.43 -9.95 -14.91
C SER A 157 -14.05 -8.48 -14.77
N ARG A 158 -14.69 -7.64 -15.58
CA ARG A 158 -14.47 -6.19 -15.63
C ARG A 158 -14.86 -5.48 -14.31
N ASN A 159 -15.49 -6.18 -13.36
CA ASN A 159 -15.88 -5.69 -12.03
C ASN A 159 -14.94 -6.11 -10.88
N SER A 160 -13.81 -6.80 -11.17
CA SER A 160 -12.97 -7.44 -10.13
C SER A 160 -12.35 -6.49 -9.08
N GLY A 161 -12.35 -5.17 -9.30
CA GLY A 161 -11.69 -4.18 -8.45
C GLY A 161 -12.64 -3.23 -7.72
N MET A 162 -13.96 -3.39 -7.84
CA MET A 162 -14.93 -2.52 -7.20
C MET A 162 -15.22 -2.97 -5.77
N TYR A 163 -15.26 -2.01 -4.85
CA TYR A 163 -15.42 -2.24 -3.44
C TYR A 163 -16.44 -1.29 -2.84
N ARG A 164 -17.36 -1.79 -2.02
CA ARG A 164 -18.32 -1.01 -1.27
C ARG A 164 -17.87 -0.84 0.18
N LEU A 165 -17.93 0.37 0.70
CA LEU A 165 -17.63 0.69 2.10
C LEU A 165 -18.69 0.05 2.99
N VAL A 166 -18.25 -0.73 3.98
CA VAL A 166 -19.14 -1.41 4.92
C VAL A 166 -18.95 -0.94 6.36
N THR A 167 -17.77 -0.46 6.73
CA THR A 167 -17.46 0.01 8.08
C THR A 167 -16.38 1.09 8.08
N VAL A 168 -16.58 2.11 8.90
CA VAL A 168 -15.58 3.15 9.21
C VAL A 168 -15.30 3.09 10.71
N VAL A 169 -14.03 3.12 11.09
CA VAL A 169 -13.61 3.25 12.48
C VAL A 169 -12.95 4.60 12.65
N GLU A 170 -13.47 5.40 13.58
CA GLU A 170 -12.92 6.70 13.94
C GLU A 170 -12.27 6.61 15.32
N HIS A 171 -11.11 7.26 15.46
CA HIS A 171 -10.39 7.36 16.71
C HIS A 171 -10.40 8.80 17.21
N PHE A 172 -10.97 9.03 18.39
CA PHE A 172 -10.94 10.30 19.10
C PHE A 172 -9.82 10.28 20.15
N GLY A 173 -9.16 11.42 20.39
CA GLY A 173 -8.06 11.50 21.37
C GLY A 173 -6.67 11.62 20.73
N ARG A 174 -5.64 11.20 21.47
CA ARG A 174 -4.20 11.39 21.17
C ARG A 174 -3.52 10.08 20.78
N THR A 175 -2.29 10.18 20.30
CA THR A 175 -1.40 9.02 20.10
C THR A 175 -1.19 8.28 21.43
N GLY A 176 -1.81 7.11 21.58
CA GLY A 176 -1.69 6.24 22.76
C GLY A 176 -2.85 6.29 23.77
N SER A 177 -3.83 7.18 23.61
CA SER A 177 -5.02 7.24 24.46
C SER A 177 -6.18 7.88 23.72
N GLY A 178 -7.38 7.33 23.88
CA GLY A 178 -8.53 7.81 23.13
C GLY A 178 -9.74 6.91 23.24
N HIS A 179 -10.67 7.13 22.33
CA HIS A 179 -11.91 6.38 22.20
C HIS A 179 -12.15 6.01 20.75
N TYR A 180 -12.69 4.82 20.52
CA TYR A 180 -13.01 4.34 19.18
C TYR A 180 -14.53 4.28 19.01
N THR A 181 -14.99 4.84 17.89
CA THR A 181 -16.39 4.73 17.46
C THR A 181 -16.43 4.08 16.09
N VAL A 182 -17.48 3.29 15.86
CA VAL A 182 -17.64 2.52 14.63
C VAL A 182 -18.90 2.96 13.92
N TYR A 183 -18.76 3.33 12.66
CA TYR A 183 -19.88 3.50 11.74
C TYR A 183 -20.02 2.22 10.93
N ARG A 184 -21.19 1.58 10.97
CA ARG A 184 -21.45 0.31 10.29
C ARG A 184 -22.70 0.37 9.45
N SER A 185 -22.59 -0.12 8.21
CA SER A 185 -23.74 -0.34 7.34
C SER A 185 -24.43 -1.67 7.66
N VAL A 186 -25.75 -1.67 7.57
CA VAL A 186 -26.61 -2.85 7.73
C VAL A 186 -27.56 -2.90 6.55
N ARG A 187 -27.66 -4.06 5.91
CA ARG A 187 -28.66 -4.31 4.87
C ARG A 187 -30.04 -4.27 5.49
N VAL A 188 -30.90 -3.40 4.99
CA VAL A 188 -32.32 -3.42 5.33
C VAL A 188 -33.01 -4.18 4.21
N ALA A 189 -33.59 -5.34 4.54
CA ALA A 189 -34.48 -5.99 3.60
C ALA A 189 -35.70 -5.09 3.42
N SER A 190 -35.99 -4.67 2.19
CA SER A 190 -37.26 -4.03 1.88
C SER A 190 -38.37 -5.06 2.11
N GLU A 191 -39.19 -4.86 3.14
CA GLU A 191 -40.44 -5.60 3.34
C GLU A 191 -41.50 -5.13 2.33
N SER A 192 -41.19 -5.21 1.04
CA SER A 192 -42.12 -4.90 -0.04
C SER A 192 -41.98 -5.95 -1.13
N ASP A 193 -42.41 -7.18 -0.81
CA ASP A 193 -42.71 -8.24 -1.79
C ASP A 193 -44.22 -8.41 -1.93
N GLU A 194 -44.94 -7.29 -2.10
CA GLU A 194 -46.32 -7.27 -2.60
C GLU A 194 -46.52 -6.05 -3.51
N GLY A 195 -46.13 -6.18 -4.79
CA GLY A 195 -46.56 -5.26 -5.86
C GLY A 195 -45.45 -4.88 -6.86
N GLU A 196 -45.65 -5.30 -8.11
CA GLU A 196 -44.93 -4.98 -9.37
C GLU A 196 -44.46 -3.49 -9.44
N GLU A 197 -43.30 -3.13 -10.01
CA GLU A 197 -42.94 -3.14 -11.44
C GLU A 197 -41.41 -2.98 -11.65
N ASP A 198 -40.91 -3.52 -12.77
CA ASP A 198 -39.61 -3.32 -13.44
C ASP A 198 -38.71 -2.17 -12.94
N CYS A 199 -37.66 -2.50 -12.19
CA CYS A 199 -36.39 -1.79 -12.24
C CYS A 199 -35.21 -2.76 -12.06
N ASP A 200 -34.35 -2.85 -13.08
CA ASP A 200 -33.16 -3.71 -13.18
C ASP A 200 -31.98 -3.27 -12.27
N ASP A 201 -32.25 -2.83 -11.03
CA ASP A 201 -31.19 -2.59 -10.04
C ASP A 201 -31.72 -2.85 -8.61
N PRO A 202 -31.32 -3.95 -7.94
CA PRO A 202 -31.60 -4.12 -6.52
C PRO A 202 -30.76 -3.09 -5.77
N CYS A 203 -31.37 -1.93 -5.53
CA CYS A 203 -30.86 -0.91 -4.62
C CYS A 203 -30.78 -1.56 -3.23
N GLU A 204 -29.64 -2.15 -2.87
CA GLU A 204 -29.41 -2.59 -1.49
C GLU A 204 -29.38 -1.32 -0.61
N ASP A 205 -30.55 -0.92 -0.10
CA ASP A 205 -30.67 0.22 0.80
C ASP A 205 -29.94 -0.12 2.12
N LEU A 206 -28.72 0.41 2.23
CA LEU A 206 -27.90 0.29 3.43
C LEU A 206 -28.30 1.38 4.43
N SER A 207 -28.64 0.97 5.64
CA SER A 207 -28.78 1.90 6.76
C SER A 207 -27.50 1.94 7.58
N TRP A 208 -27.07 3.14 7.94
CA TRP A 208 -25.86 3.37 8.72
C TRP A 208 -26.15 3.62 10.19
N PHE A 209 -25.30 3.05 11.04
CA PHE A 209 -25.37 3.20 12.49
C PHE A 209 -24.01 3.60 13.04
N SER A 210 -23.99 4.57 13.96
CA SER A 210 -22.84 4.89 14.80
C SER A 210 -22.94 4.10 16.11
N ILE A 211 -21.84 3.44 16.48
CA ILE A 211 -21.74 2.54 17.62
C ILE A 211 -20.56 3.02 18.47
N SER A 212 -20.88 3.48 19.69
CA SER A 212 -19.92 3.88 20.70
C SER A 212 -20.20 3.09 21.98
N ASP A 213 -19.44 2.02 22.20
CA ASP A 213 -19.65 1.06 23.28
C ASP A 213 -21.10 0.53 23.35
N SER A 214 -21.85 0.94 24.37
CA SER A 214 -23.26 0.55 24.58
C SER A 214 -24.26 1.42 23.82
N GLU A 215 -23.81 2.53 23.23
CA GLU A 215 -24.67 3.49 22.55
C GLU A 215 -24.70 3.24 21.04
N VAL A 216 -25.91 3.13 20.48
CA VAL A 216 -26.13 2.87 19.06
C VAL A 216 -27.17 3.84 18.53
N TYR A 217 -26.82 4.58 17.47
CA TYR A 217 -27.69 5.56 16.84
C TYR A 217 -27.69 5.39 15.32
N ARG A 218 -28.84 5.56 14.68
CA ARG A 218 -28.92 5.68 13.23
C ARG A 218 -28.30 7.01 12.80
N VAL A 219 -27.49 6.99 11.75
CA VAL A 219 -26.80 8.18 11.22
C VAL A 219 -27.00 8.31 9.72
N SER A 220 -26.79 9.52 9.20
CA SER A 220 -26.84 9.76 7.76
C SER A 220 -25.55 9.32 7.08
N GLU A 221 -25.62 9.08 5.77
CA GLU A 221 -24.43 8.84 4.94
C GLU A 221 -23.42 10.00 4.99
N SER A 222 -23.92 11.24 5.10
CA SER A 222 -23.06 12.43 5.23
C SER A 222 -22.25 12.41 6.52
N ASP A 223 -22.83 11.93 7.62
CA ASP A 223 -22.10 11.82 8.90
C ASP A 223 -21.00 10.77 8.80
N VAL A 224 -21.27 9.65 8.12
CA VAL A 224 -20.29 8.57 7.89
C VAL A 224 -19.13 9.07 7.05
N LEU A 225 -19.41 9.72 5.91
CA LEU A 225 -18.36 10.26 5.03
C LEU A 225 -17.59 11.42 5.67
N GLY A 226 -18.18 12.11 6.65
CA GLY A 226 -17.57 13.20 7.40
C GLY A 226 -16.60 12.76 8.50
N ALA A 227 -16.57 11.46 8.86
CA ALA A 227 -15.75 10.95 9.96
C ALA A 227 -14.23 11.06 9.68
N GLU A 228 -13.42 11.32 10.71
CA GLU A 228 -11.96 11.25 10.62
C GLU A 228 -11.47 9.79 10.68
N ALA A 229 -11.73 9.05 9.60
CA ALA A 229 -11.48 7.62 9.51
C ALA A 229 -10.03 7.24 9.87
N SER A 230 -9.90 6.22 10.72
CA SER A 230 -8.65 5.56 11.11
C SER A 230 -8.54 4.18 10.48
N LEU A 231 -9.65 3.45 10.38
CA LEU A 231 -9.76 2.22 9.59
C LEU A 231 -10.98 2.32 8.68
N LEU A 232 -10.84 1.82 7.46
CA LEU A 232 -11.92 1.68 6.50
C LEU A 232 -12.00 0.21 6.07
N PHE A 233 -13.19 -0.36 6.15
CA PHE A 233 -13.46 -1.71 5.67
C PHE A 233 -14.37 -1.64 4.45
N TYR A 234 -13.93 -2.33 3.42
CA TYR A 234 -14.55 -2.39 2.12
C TYR A 234 -14.80 -3.85 1.75
N GLU A 235 -16.00 -4.16 1.26
CA GLU A 235 -16.35 -5.46 0.72
C GLU A 235 -16.38 -5.40 -0.79
N ARG A 236 -15.79 -6.41 -1.44
CA ARG A 236 -15.76 -6.48 -2.90
C ARG A 236 -17.17 -6.74 -3.44
N LEU A 237 -17.57 -5.95 -4.44
CA LEU A 237 -18.83 -6.11 -5.17
C LEU A 237 -18.82 -7.35 -6.07
#